data_AF-D3DEE9-F1
#
_entry.id   AF-D3DEE9-F1
#
_cell.length_a   1.000
_cell.length_b   1.000
_cell.length_c   1.000
_cell.angle_alpha   90.00
_cell.angle_beta   90.00
_cell.angle_gamma   90.00
#
_symmetry.space_group_name_H-M   'P 1'
#
loop_
_entity.id
_entity.type
_entity.pdbx_description
1 polymer ?
#
loop_
_entity_poly.entity_id
_entity_poly.type
_entity_poly.pdbx_seq_one_letter_code
_entity_poly.pdbx_strand_id
1 'polypeptide(L)'
;CVVRAASGALDELAAALPAPITSLSLRTWPASFPADIAVQRRVPYESRADAIMYRQVLADVARNRGWAIHFYDPRTVEAEAVRVLGERTDEVLRRPRATLGPPWAKDHRVAFAATIVAA
;
A
#
# COMPACT_ATOMS: atom_id res chain seq x y z
N CYS A 1 11.12 -3.06 -18.62
CA CYS A 1 10.06 -3.94 -18.07
C CYS A 1 9.62 -3.38 -16.71
N VAL A 2 8.31 -3.36 -16.41
CA VAL A 2 7.73 -2.84 -15.16
C VAL A 2 8.29 -3.53 -13.91
N VAL A 3 8.56 -4.84 -13.97
CA VAL A 3 9.15 -5.61 -12.86
C VAL A 3 10.55 -5.11 -12.51
N ARG A 4 11.38 -4.80 -13.52
CA ARG A 4 12.73 -4.27 -13.32
C ARG A 4 12.69 -2.87 -12.69
N ALA A 5 11.77 -2.03 -13.17
CA ALA A 5 11.59 -0.68 -12.64
C ALA A 5 11.10 -0.72 -11.18
N ALA A 6 10.09 -1.53 -10.89
CA ALA A 6 9.59 -1.72 -9.52
C ALA A 6 10.66 -2.29 -8.59
N SER A 7 11.47 -3.25 -9.08
CA SER A 7 12.58 -3.80 -8.30
C SER A 7 13.60 -2.72 -7.95
N GLY A 8 14.09 -1.98 -8.95
CA GLY A 8 15.07 -0.90 -8.71
C GLY A 8 14.55 0.16 -7.74
N ALA A 9 13.29 0.59 -7.90
CA ALA A 9 12.69 1.57 -6.99
C ALA A 9 12.57 1.06 -5.54
N LEU A 10 12.24 -0.22 -5.34
CA LEU A 10 12.20 -0.81 -3.99
C LEU A 10 13.60 -1.02 -3.41
N ASP A 11 14.61 -1.28 -4.24
CA ASP A 11 16.01 -1.39 -3.79
C ASP A 11 16.54 -0.02 -3.36
N GLU A 12 16.26 1.04 -4.13
CA GLU A 12 16.57 2.43 -3.76
C GLU A 12 15.89 2.82 -2.44
N LEU A 13 14.61 2.48 -2.28
CA LEU A 13 13.88 2.74 -1.04
C LEU A 13 14.48 1.99 0.15
N ALA A 14 14.79 0.71 0.00
CA ALA A 14 15.38 -0.10 1.05
C ALA A 14 16.77 0.42 1.47
N ALA A 15 17.58 0.89 0.51
CA ALA A 15 18.89 1.47 0.78
C ALA A 15 18.82 2.84 1.48
N ALA A 16 17.72 3.59 1.29
CA ALA A 16 17.53 4.91 1.89
C ALA A 16 17.04 4.86 3.36
N LEU A 17 16.57 3.72 3.84
CA LEU A 17 16.04 3.58 5.19
C LEU A 17 17.09 3.07 6.17
N PRO A 18 17.10 3.56 7.43
CA PRO A 18 18.07 3.13 8.44
C PRO A 18 17.80 1.71 8.97
N ALA A 19 16.64 1.13 8.65
CA ALA A 19 16.22 -0.19 9.08
C ALA A 19 15.66 -0.97 7.89
N PRO A 20 15.79 -2.31 7.88
CA PRO A 20 15.28 -3.14 6.79
C PRO A 20 13.75 -3.04 6.69
N ILE A 21 13.25 -2.99 5.46
CA ILE A 21 11.82 -3.16 5.19
C ILE A 21 11.47 -4.64 5.38
N THR A 22 10.46 -4.92 6.19
CA THR A 22 10.00 -6.29 6.47
C THR A 22 8.63 -6.59 5.88
N SER A 23 7.84 -5.55 5.58
CA SER A 23 6.49 -5.70 5.04
C SER A 23 6.07 -4.51 4.17
N LEU A 24 5.04 -4.74 3.36
CA LEU A 24 4.38 -3.72 2.54
C LEU A 24 2.86 -3.87 2.61
N SER A 25 2.17 -2.79 2.93
CA SER A 25 0.70 -2.73 2.91
C SER A 25 0.20 -2.16 1.58
N LEU A 26 -0.64 -2.92 0.88
CA LEU A 26 -1.18 -2.57 -0.42
C LEU A 26 -2.72 -2.53 -0.38
N ARG A 27 -3.31 -1.58 -1.10
CA ARG A 27 -4.75 -1.52 -1.27
C ARG A 27 -5.25 -2.83 -1.89
N THR A 28 -6.29 -3.43 -1.34
CA THR A 28 -6.90 -4.66 -1.89
C THR A 28 -7.43 -4.46 -3.32
N TRP A 29 -7.52 -5.55 -4.08
CA TRP A 29 -8.16 -5.60 -5.38
C TRP A 29 -9.07 -6.84 -5.47
N PRO A 30 -10.09 -6.84 -6.34
CA PRO A 30 -11.00 -7.97 -6.45
C PRO A 30 -10.27 -9.26 -6.84
N ALA A 31 -10.54 -10.36 -6.14
CA ALA A 31 -10.01 -11.67 -6.50
C ALA A 31 -10.51 -12.14 -7.88
N SER A 32 -11.66 -11.64 -8.32
CA SER A 32 -12.24 -11.87 -9.64
C SER A 32 -11.66 -10.98 -10.75
N PHE A 33 -10.61 -10.20 -10.48
CA PHE A 33 -9.99 -9.38 -11.52
C PHE A 33 -9.33 -10.29 -12.57
N PRO A 34 -9.63 -10.12 -13.88
CA PRO A 34 -9.17 -11.02 -14.92
C PRO A 34 -7.65 -10.96 -15.08
N ALA A 35 -7.02 -12.09 -15.44
CA ALA A 35 -5.59 -12.16 -15.76
C ALA A 35 -5.28 -11.81 -17.23
N ASP A 36 -6.25 -12.01 -18.14
CA ASP A 36 -6.07 -11.75 -19.57
C ASP A 36 -6.11 -10.24 -19.87
N ILE A 37 -5.01 -9.71 -20.41
CA ILE A 37 -4.86 -8.31 -20.81
C ILE A 37 -5.92 -7.91 -21.84
N ALA A 38 -6.30 -8.79 -22.76
CA ALA A 38 -7.33 -8.49 -23.75
C ALA A 38 -8.70 -8.23 -23.10
N VAL A 39 -8.97 -8.89 -21.96
CA VAL A 39 -10.18 -8.69 -21.14
C VAL A 39 -10.04 -7.44 -20.26
N GLN A 40 -8.88 -7.24 -19.64
CA GLN A 40 -8.60 -6.07 -18.78
C GLN A 40 -8.75 -4.75 -19.54
N ARG A 41 -8.46 -4.71 -20.85
CA ARG A 41 -8.56 -3.53 -21.72
C ARG A 41 -9.99 -3.17 -22.14
N ARG A 42 -11.01 -3.81 -21.56
CA ARG A 42 -12.42 -3.57 -21.86
C ARG A 42 -13.19 -3.19 -20.59
N VAL A 43 -14.33 -2.54 -20.77
CA VAL A 43 -15.32 -2.31 -19.71
C VAL A 43 -15.69 -3.65 -19.03
N PRO A 44 -15.79 -3.70 -17.69
CA PRO A 44 -15.66 -2.59 -16.73
C PRO A 44 -14.25 -2.39 -16.16
N TYR A 45 -13.23 -3.08 -16.69
CA TYR A 45 -11.90 -3.20 -16.08
C TYR A 45 -10.91 -2.12 -16.50
N GLU A 46 -11.03 -1.63 -17.73
CA GLU A 46 -10.04 -0.75 -18.39
C GLU A 46 -9.60 0.44 -17.52
N SER A 47 -10.53 1.10 -16.83
CA SER A 47 -10.24 2.28 -16.00
C SER A 47 -9.45 1.97 -14.72
N ARG A 48 -9.39 0.71 -14.30
CA ARG A 48 -8.73 0.27 -13.05
C ARG A 48 -7.58 -0.69 -13.30
N ALA A 49 -7.38 -1.13 -14.54
CA ALA A 49 -6.45 -2.18 -14.91
C ALA A 49 -5.03 -1.85 -14.45
N ASP A 50 -4.49 -0.70 -14.89
CA ASP A 50 -3.13 -0.28 -14.55
C ASP A 50 -2.90 -0.22 -13.04
N ALA A 51 -3.82 0.39 -12.29
CA ALA A 51 -3.68 0.51 -10.85
C ALA A 51 -3.71 -0.85 -10.13
N ILE A 52 -4.47 -1.83 -10.62
CA ILE A 52 -4.47 -3.20 -10.07
C ILE A 52 -3.18 -3.93 -10.47
N MET A 53 -2.80 -3.87 -11.74
CA MET A 53 -1.60 -4.53 -12.27
C MET A 53 -0.32 -4.02 -11.58
N TYR A 54 -0.19 -2.71 -11.36
CA TYR A 54 0.96 -2.15 -10.64
C TYR A 54 1.05 -2.67 -9.20
N ARG A 55 -0.07 -2.80 -8.50
CA ARG A 55 -0.08 -3.35 -7.14
C ARG A 55 0.24 -4.85 -7.13
N GLN A 56 -0.19 -5.61 -8.14
CA GLN A 56 0.19 -7.02 -8.29
C GLN A 56 1.71 -7.15 -8.49
N VAL A 57 2.29 -6.35 -9.40
CA VAL A 57 3.75 -6.34 -9.62
C VAL A 57 4.50 -5.95 -8.34
N LEU A 58 4.06 -4.90 -7.63
CA LEU A 58 4.68 -4.51 -6.35
C LEU A 58 4.61 -5.64 -5.32
N ALA A 59 3.46 -6.31 -5.21
CA ALA A 59 3.29 -7.44 -4.29
C ALA A 59 4.26 -8.59 -4.62
N ASP A 60 4.38 -8.97 -5.89
CA ASP A 60 5.25 -10.07 -6.31
C ASP A 60 6.73 -9.73 -6.11
N VAL A 61 7.13 -8.51 -6.49
CA VAL A 61 8.49 -8.01 -6.31
C VAL A 61 8.88 -7.95 -4.83
N ALA A 62 7.98 -7.53 -3.95
CA ALA A 62 8.21 -7.51 -2.50
C ALA A 62 8.23 -8.93 -1.89
N ARG A 63 7.33 -9.84 -2.30
CA ARG A 63 7.37 -11.24 -1.87
C ARG A 63 8.68 -11.94 -2.23
N ASN A 64 9.21 -11.67 -3.41
CA ASN A 64 10.50 -12.22 -3.84
C ASN A 64 11.69 -11.71 -2.99
N ARG A 65 11.52 -10.60 -2.25
CA ARG A 65 12.48 -10.10 -1.25
C ARG A 65 12.27 -10.69 0.15
N GLY A 66 11.25 -11.55 0.32
CA GLY A 66 10.85 -12.09 1.62
C GLY A 66 10.03 -11.13 2.48
N TRP A 67 9.50 -10.04 1.90
CA TRP A 67 8.67 -9.10 2.65
C TRP A 67 7.25 -9.63 2.78
N ALA A 68 6.65 -9.44 3.96
CA ALA A 68 5.24 -9.73 4.16
C ALA A 68 4.36 -8.75 3.36
N ILE A 69 3.27 -9.24 2.78
CA ILE A 69 2.30 -8.41 2.07
C ILE A 69 0.99 -8.41 2.83
N HIS A 70 0.55 -7.22 3.21
CA HIS A 70 -0.74 -7.01 3.86
C HIS A 70 -1.67 -6.28 2.90
N PHE A 71 -2.90 -6.75 2.78
CA PHE A 71 -3.92 -6.09 1.98
C PHE A 71 -4.90 -5.35 2.88
N TYR A 72 -5.28 -4.14 2.50
CA TYR A 72 -6.23 -3.33 3.25
C TYR A 72 -7.38 -2.82 2.38
N ASP A 73 -8.58 -2.68 2.95
CA ASP A 73 -9.67 -1.92 2.33
C ASP A 73 -9.53 -0.44 2.70
N PRO A 74 -9.32 0.46 1.72
CA PRO A 74 -9.19 1.90 1.94
C PRO A 74 -10.40 2.54 2.63
N ARG A 75 -11.57 1.88 2.62
CA ARG A 75 -12.82 2.38 3.19
C ARG A 75 -12.90 2.12 4.70
N THR A 76 -12.23 1.08 5.20
CA THR A 76 -12.36 0.63 6.59
C THR A 76 -11.07 0.77 7.38
N VAL A 77 -9.91 0.78 6.70
CA VAL A 77 -8.59 0.72 7.36
C VAL A 77 -8.34 1.83 8.39
N GLU A 78 -8.81 3.05 8.15
CA GLU A 78 -8.67 4.14 9.14
C GLU A 78 -9.47 3.82 10.42
N ALA A 79 -10.70 3.32 10.30
CA ALA A 79 -11.52 2.94 11.45
C ALA A 79 -10.93 1.73 12.19
N GLU A 80 -10.35 0.78 11.46
CA GLU A 80 -9.63 -0.35 12.04
C GLU A 80 -8.40 0.13 12.83
N ALA A 81 -7.61 1.05 12.28
CA ALA A 81 -6.47 1.63 12.97
C ALA A 81 -6.87 2.41 14.23
N VAL A 82 -7.97 3.17 14.19
CA VAL A 82 -8.53 3.85 15.38
C VAL A 82 -8.84 2.84 16.49
N ARG A 83 -9.46 1.71 16.14
CA ARG A 83 -9.78 0.65 17.11
C ARG A 83 -8.53 0.00 17.70
N VAL A 84 -7.47 -0.17 16.91
CA VAL A 84 -6.16 -0.70 17.37
C VAL A 84 -5.46 0.30 18.30
N LEU A 85 -5.49 1.60 17.98
CA LEU A 85 -4.77 2.65 18.72
C LEU A 85 -5.50 3.11 20.00
N GLY A 86 -6.82 3.03 20.04
CA GLY A 86 -7.61 3.54 21.16
C GLY A 86 -7.32 5.02 21.44
N GLU A 87 -6.97 5.34 22.68
CA GLU A 87 -6.68 6.70 23.16
C GLU A 87 -5.51 7.37 22.40
N ARG A 88 -4.60 6.58 21.81
CA ARG A 88 -3.43 7.09 21.07
C ARG A 88 -3.75 7.52 19.63
N THR A 89 -5.01 7.40 19.20
CA THR A 89 -5.45 7.72 17.84
C THR A 89 -5.04 9.13 17.40
N ASP A 90 -5.27 10.13 18.24
CA ASP A 90 -4.99 11.51 17.89
C ASP A 90 -3.49 11.76 17.74
N GLU A 91 -2.70 11.25 18.70
CA GLU A 91 -1.25 11.37 18.73
C GLU A 91 -0.60 10.71 17.52
N VAL A 92 -0.97 9.46 17.24
CA VAL A 92 -0.28 8.64 16.23
C VAL A 92 -0.85 8.88 14.84
N LEU A 93 -2.16 8.74 14.64
CA LEU A 93 -2.74 8.70 13.28
C LEU A 93 -3.14 10.08 12.73
N ARG A 94 -3.61 11.00 13.59
CA ARG A 94 -4.21 12.27 13.12
C ARG A 94 -3.26 13.47 13.15
N ARG A 95 -2.31 13.51 14.09
CA ARG A 95 -1.34 14.60 14.21
C ARG A 95 -0.13 14.62 13.27
N PRO A 96 0.22 13.59 12.47
CA PRO A 96 1.42 13.64 11.61
C PRO A 96 1.55 14.90 10.74
N ARG A 97 0.44 15.43 10.20
CA ARG A 97 0.48 16.69 9.43
C ARG A 97 0.94 17.89 10.26
N ALA A 98 0.53 17.95 11.52
CA ALA A 98 0.87 19.05 12.41
C ALA A 98 2.29 18.89 12.98
N THR A 99 2.75 17.66 13.21
CA THR A 99 4.05 17.39 13.85
C THR A 99 5.20 17.19 12.86
N LEU A 100 4.94 16.61 11.68
CA LEU A 100 5.94 16.30 10.64
C LEU A 100 5.82 17.22 9.41
N GLY A 101 4.75 18.02 9.31
CA GLY A 101 4.51 18.92 8.16
C GLY A 101 3.87 18.25 6.95
N PRO A 102 3.90 18.86 5.75
CA PRO A 102 3.47 18.20 4.51
C PRO A 102 4.39 17.02 4.15
N PRO A 103 3.93 16.00 3.38
CA PRO A 103 2.71 15.98 2.57
C PRO A 103 1.48 15.32 3.22
N TRP A 104 1.51 15.00 4.52
CA TRP A 104 0.51 14.22 5.29
C TRP A 104 -0.98 14.60 5.06
N ALA A 105 -1.50 14.19 3.91
CA ALA A 105 -2.88 14.35 3.46
C ALA A 105 -3.68 13.07 3.73
N LYS A 106 -4.92 13.01 3.23
CA LYS A 106 -5.81 11.86 3.44
C LYS A 106 -5.17 10.55 3.01
N ASP A 107 -4.61 10.48 1.79
CA ASP A 107 -4.05 9.24 1.27
C ASP A 107 -2.82 8.76 2.07
N HIS A 108 -2.00 9.69 2.59
CA HIS A 108 -0.90 9.38 3.48
C HIS A 108 -1.39 8.80 4.82
N ARG A 109 -2.46 9.35 5.39
CA ARG A 109 -3.07 8.80 6.61
C ARG A 109 -3.68 7.42 6.38
N VAL A 110 -4.35 7.20 5.25
CA VAL A 110 -4.88 5.87 4.87
C VAL A 110 -3.75 4.85 4.75
N ALA A 111 -2.65 5.21 4.08
CA ALA A 111 -1.48 4.34 3.96
C ALA A 111 -0.85 4.06 5.34
N PHE A 112 -0.74 5.08 6.20
CA PHE A 112 -0.19 4.90 7.55
C PHE A 112 -1.09 4.03 8.44
N ALA A 113 -2.41 4.22 8.38
CA ALA A 113 -3.37 3.34 9.04
C ALA A 113 -3.20 1.88 8.62
N ALA A 114 -2.94 1.62 7.33
CA ALA A 114 -2.70 0.27 6.83
C ALA A 114 -1.42 -0.38 7.39
N THR A 115 -0.39 0.40 7.71
CA THR A 115 0.80 -0.11 8.41
C THR A 115 0.50 -0.40 9.87
N ILE A 116 -0.32 0.44 10.53
CA ILE A 116 -0.72 0.24 11.94
C ILE A 116 -1.56 -1.02 12.12
N VAL A 117 -2.50 -1.30 11.20
CA VAL A 117 -3.35 -2.50 11.26
C VAL A 117 -2.56 -3.79 10.96
N ALA A 118 -1.46 -3.69 10.22
CA ALA A 118 -0.63 -4.82 9.84
C ALA A 118 0.44 -5.21 10.87
N ALA A 119 0.72 -4.33 11.84
CA ALA A 119 1.73 -4.49 12.88
C ALA A 119 1.18 -5.26 14.10
#